data_AF-A0A918ZFF7-F1
#
_entry.id   AF-A0A918ZFF7-F1
#
_cell.length_a   1.000
_cell.length_b   1.000
_cell.length_c   1.000
_cell.angle_alpha   90.00
_cell.angle_beta   90.00
_cell.angle_gamma   90.00
#
_symmetry.space_group_name_H-M   'P 1'
#
loop_
_entity.id
_entity.type
_entity.pdbx_description
1 polymer ?
#
loop_
_entity_poly.entity_id
_entity_poly.type
_entity_poly.pdbx_seq_one_letter_code
_entity_poly.pdbx_strand_id
1 'polypeptide(L)'
;MADKTNIPVGVRLSTDIEYRPDRPTPYRARVRWTDPTSKRRQSLSEGKDSEEEAQEWLQDIIEAAQAGLIPSLATMKLAEYGEANMDLALRGLELKTLDPYLSGWRMRVVPALGHLAVRMITNASSTAPCRTGSPTSTAARR
;
A
#
# COMPACT_ATOMS: atom_id res chain seq x y z
N MET A 1 1.60 24.99 -8.21
CA MET A 1 1.87 23.81 -7.37
C MET A 1 1.53 22.60 -8.23
N ALA A 2 2.50 21.72 -8.50
CA ALA A 2 2.39 20.73 -9.56
C ALA A 2 1.42 19.59 -9.18
N ASP A 3 0.44 19.38 -10.06
CA ASP A 3 -0.46 18.23 -10.12
C ASP A 3 0.34 16.93 -9.98
N LYS A 4 0.19 16.24 -8.85
CA LYS A 4 0.69 14.88 -8.66
C LYS A 4 -0.39 13.90 -9.08
N THR A 5 -0.69 13.85 -10.36
CA THR A 5 -1.49 12.77 -10.93
C THR A 5 -0.59 11.54 -10.96
N ASN A 6 -0.69 10.68 -9.94
CA ASN A 6 0.06 9.44 -9.86
C ASN A 6 -0.60 8.38 -10.74
N ILE A 7 -0.51 8.60 -12.06
CA ILE A 7 -0.99 7.63 -13.05
C ILE A 7 -0.09 6.40 -12.91
N PRO A 8 -0.66 5.18 -12.78
CA PRO A 8 0.14 3.98 -12.75
C PRO A 8 0.83 3.80 -14.11
N VAL A 9 2.09 4.18 -14.17
CA VAL A 9 2.93 4.06 -15.36
C VAL A 9 3.90 2.92 -15.07
N GLY A 10 3.88 1.88 -15.90
CA GLY A 10 4.87 0.82 -15.82
C GLY A 10 6.28 1.41 -15.91
N VAL A 11 7.05 1.30 -14.82
CA VAL A 11 8.40 1.87 -14.75
C VAL A 11 9.43 0.77 -14.94
N ARG A 12 10.43 1.02 -15.80
CA ARG A 12 11.61 0.13 -15.89
C ARG A 12 12.43 0.20 -14.61
N LEU A 13 12.61 -0.95 -13.98
CA LEU A 13 13.39 -1.11 -12.75
C LEU A 13 14.81 -1.60 -13.07
N SER A 14 15.76 -1.18 -12.24
CA SER A 14 17.09 -1.78 -12.15
C SER A 14 17.30 -2.27 -10.73
N THR A 15 17.49 -3.57 -10.56
CA THR A 15 17.65 -4.25 -9.26
C THR A 15 19.09 -4.67 -9.03
N ASP A 16 19.51 -4.71 -7.77
CA ASP A 16 20.88 -4.96 -7.33
C ASP A 16 20.85 -5.50 -5.89
N ILE A 17 21.57 -6.60 -5.62
CA ILE A 17 21.71 -7.17 -4.27
C ILE A 17 23.17 -7.04 -3.87
N GLU A 18 23.42 -6.34 -2.78
CA GLU A 18 24.77 -6.14 -2.25
C GLU A 18 24.92 -6.94 -0.95
N TYR A 19 25.88 -7.88 -0.93
CA TYR A 19 26.23 -8.64 0.27
C TYR A 19 27.31 -7.88 1.07
N ARG A 20 27.01 -7.56 2.33
CA ARG A 20 27.90 -6.87 3.28
C ARG A 20 27.93 -7.63 4.62
N PRO A 21 28.93 -8.51 4.84
CA PRO A 21 29.01 -9.31 6.07
C PRO A 21 29.26 -8.47 7.34
N ASP A 22 29.74 -7.23 7.21
CA ASP A 22 30.10 -6.36 8.35
C ASP A 22 28.90 -5.62 8.99
N ARG A 23 27.67 -6.06 8.71
CA ARG A 23 26.42 -5.43 9.18
C ARG A 23 25.44 -6.47 9.71
N PRO A 24 24.58 -6.08 10.69
CA PRO A 24 23.55 -6.97 11.22
C PRO A 24 22.54 -7.42 10.15
N THR A 25 22.33 -6.62 9.10
CA THR A 25 21.56 -6.99 7.89
C THR A 25 22.52 -7.16 6.70
N PRO A 26 23.03 -8.39 6.46
CA PRO A 26 24.08 -8.61 5.48
C PRO A 26 23.63 -8.48 4.03
N TYR A 27 22.35 -8.61 3.71
CA TYR A 27 21.85 -8.52 2.34
C TYR A 27 21.14 -7.19 2.14
N ARG A 28 21.66 -6.33 1.26
CA ARG A 28 21.01 -5.07 0.91
C ARG A 28 20.44 -5.15 -0.50
N ALA A 29 19.12 -5.29 -0.59
CA ALA A 29 18.41 -5.19 -1.85
C ALA A 29 18.21 -3.71 -2.22
N ARG A 30 18.45 -3.36 -3.49
CA ARG A 30 18.27 -2.00 -4.02
C ARG A 30 17.50 -2.04 -5.33
N VAL A 31 16.53 -1.14 -5.45
CA VAL A 31 15.77 -0.89 -6.67
C VAL A 31 15.98 0.56 -7.09
N ARG A 32 16.33 0.77 -8.36
CA ARG A 32 16.50 2.09 -8.96
C ARG A 32 15.53 2.23 -10.13
N TRP A 33 14.85 3.38 -10.22
CA TRP A 33 13.95 3.67 -11.33
C TRP A 33 13.97 5.15 -11.69
N THR A 34 13.45 5.49 -12.87
CA THR A 34 13.21 6.88 -13.25
C THR A 34 11.74 7.19 -13.02
N ASP A 35 11.44 8.14 -12.14
CA ASP A 35 10.07 8.56 -11.92
C ASP A 35 9.52 9.23 -13.20
N PRO A 36 8.41 8.72 -13.78
CA PRO A 36 7.86 9.24 -15.02
C PRO A 36 7.35 10.68 -14.88
N THR A 37 6.97 11.10 -13.67
CA THR A 37 6.40 12.42 -13.37
C THR A 37 7.50 13.44 -13.11
N SER A 38 8.43 13.15 -12.20
CA SER A 38 9.52 14.08 -11.90
C SER A 38 10.71 13.99 -12.85
N LYS A 39 10.78 12.95 -13.69
CA LYS A 39 11.93 12.58 -14.54
C LYS A 39 13.25 12.40 -13.76
N ARG A 40 13.18 12.29 -12.43
CA ARG A 40 14.35 12.10 -11.56
C ARG A 40 14.59 10.63 -11.32
N ARG A 41 15.87 10.28 -11.15
CA ARG A 41 16.28 8.95 -10.72
C ARG A 41 15.98 8.79 -9.23
N GLN A 42 15.18 7.79 -8.89
CA GLN A 42 14.84 7.40 -7.53
C GLN A 42 15.51 6.07 -7.19
N SER A 43 15.76 5.86 -5.89
CA SER A 43 16.31 4.62 -5.38
C SER A 43 15.64 4.24 -4.07
N LEU A 44 15.20 2.98 -3.97
CA LEU A 44 14.70 2.35 -2.76
C LEU A 44 15.68 1.25 -2.36
N SER A 45 16.00 1.13 -1.08
CA SER A 45 16.87 0.06 -0.59
C SER A 45 16.41 -0.46 0.76
N GLU A 46 16.41 -1.77 0.92
CA GLU A 46 16.05 -2.45 2.17
C GLU A 46 17.15 -3.45 2.55
N GLY A 47 17.45 -3.53 3.85
CA GLY A 47 18.39 -4.51 4.40
C GLY A 47 17.62 -5.71 4.94
N LYS A 48 18.07 -6.91 4.61
CA LYS A 48 17.50 -8.20 5.01
C LYS A 48 18.58 -9.10 5.61
N ASP A 49 18.13 -10.09 6.35
CA ASP A 49 19.01 -11.01 7.09
C ASP A 49 19.43 -12.20 6.22
N SER A 50 18.64 -12.55 5.20
CA SER A 50 18.90 -13.63 4.24
C SER A 50 18.86 -13.15 2.77
N GLU A 51 19.52 -13.89 1.89
CA GLU A 51 19.51 -13.65 0.45
C GLU A 51 18.12 -13.92 -0.14
N GLU A 52 17.46 -14.97 0.33
CA GLU A 52 16.12 -15.35 -0.08
C GLU A 52 15.10 -14.25 0.24
N GLU A 53 15.15 -13.68 1.45
CA GLU A 53 14.27 -12.55 1.81
C GLU A 53 14.53 -11.30 0.95
N ALA A 54 15.80 -11.04 0.62
CA ALA A 54 16.18 -9.94 -0.27
C ALA A 54 15.65 -10.16 -1.69
N GLN A 55 15.68 -11.39 -2.18
CA GLN A 55 15.19 -11.75 -3.50
C GLN A 55 13.66 -11.75 -3.58
N GLU A 56 12.97 -12.27 -2.56
CA GLU A 56 11.51 -12.18 -2.44
C GLU A 56 11.05 -10.72 -2.45
N TRP A 57 11.70 -9.85 -1.68
CA TRP A 57 11.39 -8.42 -1.67
C TRP A 57 11.58 -7.74 -3.03
N LEU A 58 12.61 -8.14 -3.80
CA LEU A 58 12.81 -7.62 -5.15
C LEU A 58 11.73 -8.10 -6.12
N GLN A 59 11.37 -9.38 -6.06
CA GLN A 59 10.33 -9.97 -6.89
C GLN A 59 8.98 -9.29 -6.63
N ASP A 60 8.67 -9.09 -5.37
CA ASP A 60 7.54 -8.33 -4.87
C ASP A 60 7.41 -6.92 -5.47
N ILE A 61 8.53 -6.21 -5.60
CA ILE A 61 8.56 -4.87 -6.20
C ILE A 61 8.44 -4.94 -7.73
N ILE A 62 9.03 -5.94 -8.37
CA ILE A 62 8.92 -6.16 -9.82
C ILE A 62 7.46 -6.42 -10.19
N GLU A 63 6.77 -7.30 -9.47
CA GLU A 63 5.36 -7.60 -9.70
C GLU A 63 4.47 -6.38 -9.50
N ALA A 64 4.73 -5.58 -8.46
CA ALA A 64 4.02 -4.33 -8.24
C ALA A 64 4.23 -3.34 -9.39
N ALA A 65 5.46 -3.23 -9.91
CA ALA A 65 5.75 -2.38 -11.07
C ALA A 65 5.11 -2.88 -12.38
N GLN A 66 4.99 -4.20 -12.56
CA GLN A 66 4.24 -4.80 -13.67
C GLN A 66 2.73 -4.52 -13.57
N ALA A 67 2.19 -4.48 -12.35
CA ALA A 67 0.83 -4.03 -12.07
C ALA A 67 0.63 -2.51 -12.25
N GLY A 68 1.68 -1.77 -12.66
CA GLY A 68 1.66 -0.34 -12.89
C GLY A 68 1.85 0.51 -11.63
N LEU A 69 2.10 -0.10 -10.46
CA LEU A 69 2.36 0.62 -9.23
C LEU A 69 3.82 1.12 -9.19
N ILE A 70 4.02 2.37 -8.76
CA ILE A 70 5.38 2.85 -8.49
C ILE A 70 5.95 2.08 -7.29
N PRO A 71 7.23 1.65 -7.30
CA PRO A 71 7.83 0.88 -6.20
C PRO A 71 7.63 1.49 -4.81
N SER A 72 7.68 2.82 -4.71
CA SER A 72 7.45 3.54 -3.44
C SER A 72 6.00 3.44 -2.95
N LEU A 73 5.02 3.35 -3.86
CA LEU A 73 3.61 3.13 -3.49
C LEU A 73 3.34 1.69 -3.10
N ALA A 74 4.04 0.73 -3.72
CA ALA A 74 3.87 -0.69 -3.45
C ALA A 74 4.17 -1.05 -1.98
N THR A 75 5.15 -0.38 -1.38
CA THR A 75 5.54 -0.55 0.02
C THR A 75 4.83 0.42 0.98
N MET A 76 4.11 1.40 0.46
CA MET A 76 3.43 2.43 1.27
C MET A 76 2.22 1.81 1.99
N LYS A 77 2.08 2.15 3.26
CA LYS A 77 0.90 1.76 4.06
C LYS A 77 -0.34 2.49 3.57
N LEU A 78 -1.50 1.85 3.65
CA LEU A 78 -2.78 2.48 3.29
C LEU A 78 -3.04 3.77 4.07
N ALA A 79 -2.68 3.81 5.36
CA ALA A 79 -2.85 5.01 6.17
C ALA A 79 -2.05 6.19 5.61
N GLU A 80 -0.79 5.95 5.25
CA GLU A 80 0.10 6.96 4.70
C GLU A 80 -0.38 7.40 3.30
N TYR A 81 -0.81 6.46 2.47
CA TYR A 81 -1.35 6.75 1.14
C TYR A 81 -2.60 7.61 1.23
N GLY A 82 -3.53 7.24 2.12
CA GLY A 82 -4.76 7.99 2.31
C GLY A 82 -4.50 9.40 2.82
N GLU A 83 -3.60 9.59 3.78
CA GLU A 83 -3.23 10.94 4.25
C GLU A 83 -2.65 11.79 3.12
N ALA A 84 -1.75 11.23 2.31
CA ALA A 84 -1.13 11.95 1.19
C ALA A 84 -2.10 12.32 0.05
N ASN A 85 -3.24 11.61 -0.08
CA ASN A 85 -4.22 11.80 -1.15
C ASN A 85 -5.58 12.31 -0.63
N MET A 86 -5.71 12.60 0.67
CA MET A 86 -6.99 12.94 1.29
C MET A 86 -7.59 14.20 0.68
N ASP A 87 -6.77 15.22 0.43
CA ASP A 87 -7.20 16.47 -0.21
C ASP A 87 -7.76 16.25 -1.61
N LEU A 88 -7.20 15.29 -2.37
CA LEU A 88 -7.70 14.92 -3.68
C LEU A 88 -9.02 14.16 -3.56
N ALA A 89 -9.10 13.20 -2.62
CA ALA A 89 -10.28 12.37 -2.40
C ALA A 89 -11.50 13.18 -1.92
N LEU A 90 -11.25 14.28 -1.21
CA LEU A 90 -12.28 15.19 -0.70
C LEU A 90 -12.60 16.33 -1.67
N ARG A 91 -11.93 16.41 -2.81
CA ARG A 91 -12.16 17.47 -3.80
C ARG A 91 -13.56 17.36 -4.39
N GLY A 92 -14.33 18.45 -4.32
CA GLY A 92 -15.71 18.50 -4.83
C GLY A 92 -16.78 18.08 -3.82
N LEU A 93 -16.40 17.71 -2.59
CA LEU A 93 -17.37 17.53 -1.50
C LEU A 93 -17.82 18.88 -0.92
N GLU A 94 -19.09 18.97 -0.54
CA GLU A 94 -19.63 20.11 0.20
C GLU A 94 -19.03 20.12 1.62
N LEU A 95 -18.66 21.29 2.15
CA LEU A 95 -17.96 21.42 3.44
C LEU A 95 -18.63 20.66 4.59
N LYS A 96 -19.97 20.68 4.66
CA LYS A 96 -20.76 19.99 5.69
C LYS A 96 -20.64 18.46 5.65
N THR A 97 -20.15 17.91 4.54
CA THR A 97 -19.97 16.47 4.34
C THR A 97 -18.55 16.00 4.55
N LEU A 98 -17.58 16.90 4.79
CA LEU A 98 -16.19 16.51 5.02
C LEU A 98 -16.00 15.74 6.33
N ASP A 99 -16.62 16.21 7.41
CA ASP A 99 -16.45 15.62 8.75
C ASP A 99 -16.89 14.15 8.85
N PRO A 100 -18.04 13.73 8.27
CA PRO A 100 -18.41 12.31 8.20
C PRO A 100 -17.41 11.42 7.45
N TYR A 101 -16.81 11.91 6.36
CA TYR A 101 -15.84 11.14 5.58
C TYR A 101 -14.50 11.02 6.30
N LEU A 102 -14.01 12.11 6.89
CA LEU A 102 -12.78 12.12 7.68
C LEU A 102 -12.90 11.25 8.94
N SER A 103 -14.04 11.32 9.64
CA SER A 103 -14.30 10.47 10.80
C SER A 103 -14.42 9.00 10.40
N GLY A 104 -15.09 8.68 9.29
CA GLY A 104 -15.17 7.33 8.75
C GLY A 104 -13.80 6.75 8.43
N TRP A 105 -12.94 7.53 7.78
CA TRP A 105 -11.55 7.16 7.50
C TRP A 105 -10.77 6.84 8.79
N ARG A 106 -10.75 7.78 9.76
CA ARG A 106 -9.98 7.66 11.00
C ARG A 106 -10.48 6.55 11.92
N MET A 107 -11.79 6.35 12.00
CA MET A 107 -12.39 5.44 12.99
C MET A 107 -12.61 4.03 12.45
N ARG A 108 -12.71 3.83 11.13
CA ARG A 108 -13.01 2.52 10.53
C ARG A 108 -11.89 2.00 9.63
N VAL A 109 -11.41 2.84 8.71
CA VAL A 109 -10.48 2.38 7.67
C VAL A 109 -9.05 2.28 8.19
N VAL A 110 -8.56 3.32 8.87
CA VAL A 110 -7.19 3.35 9.41
C VAL A 110 -6.95 2.23 10.43
N PRO A 111 -7.83 1.97 11.42
CA PRO A 111 -7.59 0.92 12.40
C PRO A 111 -7.62 -0.49 11.78
N ALA A 112 -8.50 -0.74 10.82
CA ALA A 112 -8.69 -2.07 10.23
C ALA A 112 -7.67 -2.39 9.13
N LEU A 113 -7.37 -1.43 8.25
CA LEU A 113 -6.60 -1.66 7.02
C LEU A 113 -5.36 -0.77 6.90
N GLY A 114 -5.20 0.23 7.79
CA GLY A 114 -4.15 1.24 7.66
C GLY A 114 -2.72 0.70 7.72
N HIS A 115 -2.50 -0.45 8.35
CA HIS A 115 -1.19 -1.10 8.46
C HIS A 115 -0.84 -1.94 7.24
N LEU A 116 -1.80 -2.26 6.37
CA LEU A 116 -1.58 -3.04 5.16
C LEU A 116 -0.98 -2.16 4.06
N ALA A 117 -0.08 -2.74 3.27
CA ALA A 117 0.42 -2.09 2.06
C ALA A 117 -0.70 -1.96 1.01
N VAL A 118 -0.72 -0.88 0.24
CA VAL A 118 -1.79 -0.59 -0.75
C VAL A 118 -1.99 -1.76 -1.73
N ARG A 119 -0.91 -2.42 -2.15
CA ARG A 119 -0.98 -3.57 -3.07
C ARG A 119 -1.72 -4.80 -2.50
N MET A 120 -1.77 -4.93 -1.17
CA MET A 120 -2.38 -6.09 -0.50
C MET A 120 -3.91 -6.01 -0.46
N ILE A 121 -4.47 -4.82 -0.76
CA ILE A 121 -5.90 -4.59 -0.77
C ILE A 121 -6.43 -5.02 -2.13
N THR A 122 -6.76 -6.30 -2.23
CA THR A 122 -7.41 -6.88 -3.40
C THR A 122 -8.92 -6.81 -3.24
N ASN A 123 -9.68 -6.86 -4.34
CA ASN A 123 -11.16 -6.75 -4.30
C ASN A 123 -11.80 -7.74 -3.30
N ALA A 124 -11.19 -8.91 -3.11
CA ALA A 124 -11.65 -9.92 -2.16
C ALA A 124 -11.62 -9.47 -0.69
N SER A 125 -10.68 -8.62 -0.26
CA SER A 125 -10.62 -8.13 1.13
C SER A 125 -11.66 -7.07 1.45
N SER A 126 -12.21 -6.39 0.43
CA SER A 126 -13.30 -5.41 0.60
C SER A 126 -14.65 -6.07 0.86
N THR A 127 -14.81 -7.32 0.40
CA THR A 127 -16.03 -8.11 0.58
C THR A 127 -15.86 -9.04 1.77
N ALA A 128 -15.88 -8.48 2.99
CA ALA A 128 -16.11 -9.32 4.15
C ALA A 128 -17.50 -9.97 4.00
N PRO A 129 -17.64 -11.30 3.97
CA PRO A 129 -18.96 -11.92 3.95
C PRO A 129 -19.63 -11.55 5.27
N CYS A 130 -20.71 -10.77 5.19
CA CYS A 130 -21.60 -10.50 6.31
C CYS A 130 -22.09 -11.84 6.86
N ARG A 131 -21.43 -12.36 7.90
CA ARG A 131 -21.85 -13.57 8.61
C ARG A 131 -23.01 -13.17 9.51
N THR A 132 -24.19 -12.97 8.93
CA THR A 132 -25.44 -12.84 9.69
C THR A 132 -25.75 -14.20 10.32
N GLY A 133 -25.23 -14.42 11.54
CA GLY A 133 -25.72 -15.46 12.42
C GLY A 133 -27.09 -15.03 12.96
N SER A 134 -28.15 -15.65 12.48
CA SER A 134 -29.45 -15.64 13.14
C SER A 134 -29.41 -16.68 14.28
N PRO A 135 -29.60 -16.28 15.56
CA PRO A 135 -29.90 -17.26 16.59
C PRO A 135 -31.38 -17.62 16.43
N THR A 136 -31.66 -18.81 15.91
CA THR A 136 -33.01 -19.39 15.99
C THR A 136 -33.33 -19.66 17.46
N SER A 137 -33.98 -18.70 18.10
CA SER A 137 -34.64 -18.87 19.38
C SER A 137 -35.85 -19.76 19.18
N THR A 138 -35.67 -21.07 19.37
CA THR A 138 -36.79 -22.00 19.54
C THR A 138 -37.33 -21.85 20.95
N ALA A 139 -38.26 -20.91 21.12
CA ALA A 139 -39.16 -20.83 22.26
C ALA A 139 -40.52 -21.42 21.86
N ALA A 140 -40.77 -22.67 22.22
CA ALA A 140 -42.09 -23.30 22.31
C ALA A 140 -42.05 -24.15 23.59
N ARG A 141 -42.49 -23.64 24.75
CA ARG A 141 -43.87 -23.45 25.22
C ARG A 141 -44.61 -24.79 25.33
N ARG A 142 -44.74 -25.23 26.59
CA ARG A 142 -45.74 -26.11 27.25
C ARG A 142 -46.37 -27.23 26.45
#